data_AF-A0A090DXE6-F1
#
_entry.id   AF-A0A090DXE6-F1
#
_cell.length_a   1.000
_cell.length_b   1.000
_cell.length_c   1.000
_cell.angle_alpha   90.00
_cell.angle_beta   90.00
_cell.angle_gamma   90.00
#
_symmetry.space_group_name_H-M   'P 1'
#
loop_
_entity.id
_entity.type
_entity.pdbx_description
1 polymer ?
#
loop_
_entity_poly.entity_id
_entity_poly.type
_entity_poly.pdbx_seq_one_letter_code
_entity_poly.pdbx_strand_id
1 'polypeptide(L)'
;MRWVSERRRMSPWKWLQVVAVVPVSIVGADVMPTMFGGGHHHYQSVAMPPRTLTTADIDAEIRKQDLRIFEAIAREFPDDYDAMLRKITAAAQAGNQTEVRNVSRQAVADLRHRYAPLLPTAPDSNASEALSAQLDMLNHVMARETPATCNNYLRNGPDAISAPGHDFLADLDRIGATLFRAYGAAKRSGLRAVAPSDQDWSLVADVFKKIGGTPAEMDAISSANQDFPGLCPAMAKFYEAALLLHGEPGWHIKTALLRAIVEN
;
A
#
# COMPACT_ATOMS: atom_id res chain seq x y z
N MET A 1 37.10 -9.46 -5.98
CA MET A 1 36.30 -10.44 -6.75
C MET A 1 36.17 -11.76 -5.97
N ARG A 2 35.44 -11.75 -4.84
CA ARG A 2 35.30 -12.94 -3.96
C ARG A 2 33.91 -13.08 -3.31
N TRP A 3 32.92 -12.35 -3.83
CA TRP A 3 31.56 -12.31 -3.25
C TRP A 3 30.53 -13.17 -4.00
N VAL A 4 30.88 -13.71 -5.17
CA VAL A 4 30.02 -14.62 -5.95
C VAL A 4 30.13 -16.08 -5.47
N SER A 5 31.14 -16.42 -4.66
CA SER A 5 31.43 -17.82 -4.30
C SER A 5 30.76 -18.31 -3.01
N GLU A 6 30.14 -17.45 -2.21
CA GLU A 6 29.50 -17.85 -0.96
C GLU A 6 27.97 -17.71 -1.06
N ARG A 7 27.42 -18.41 -2.06
CA ARG A 7 25.98 -18.61 -2.24
C ARG A 7 25.43 -19.46 -1.09
N ARG A 8 25.11 -18.81 0.04
CA ARG A 8 23.80 -19.08 0.64
C ARG A 8 22.79 -18.50 -0.34
N ARG A 9 22.01 -19.38 -0.96
CA ARG A 9 20.79 -19.01 -1.69
C ARG A 9 20.11 -17.93 -0.88
N MET A 10 19.98 -16.70 -1.41
CA MET A 10 19.14 -15.70 -0.79
C MET A 10 17.75 -16.33 -0.70
N SER A 11 17.38 -16.74 0.51
CA SER A 11 16.05 -17.26 0.80
C SER A 11 15.04 -16.25 0.28
N PRO A 12 13.96 -16.68 -0.41
CA PRO A 12 13.00 -15.74 -0.98
C PRO A 12 12.47 -14.85 0.14
N TRP A 13 12.71 -13.55 -0.06
CA TRP A 13 12.45 -12.42 0.81
C TRP A 13 11.02 -12.44 1.37
N LYS A 14 10.85 -12.98 2.58
CA LYS A 14 9.56 -13.31 3.22
C LYS A 14 9.09 -12.33 4.30
N TRP A 15 9.70 -11.14 4.42
CA TRP A 15 9.62 -10.39 5.70
C TRP A 15 9.43 -8.87 5.60
N LEU A 16 8.74 -8.36 4.57
CA LEU A 16 8.37 -6.94 4.48
C LEU A 16 6.85 -6.78 4.59
N GLN A 17 6.25 -6.94 5.79
CA GLN A 17 4.80 -6.77 5.93
C GLN A 17 4.42 -5.30 5.85
N VAL A 18 3.70 -4.93 4.79
CA VAL A 18 3.16 -3.57 4.63
C VAL A 18 1.70 -3.66 4.21
N VAL A 19 0.82 -3.72 5.20
CA VAL A 19 -0.62 -3.60 4.98
C VAL A 19 -0.97 -2.11 4.91
N ALA A 20 -0.93 -1.45 3.75
CA ALA A 20 -1.50 -0.11 3.59
C ALA A 20 -3.00 -0.10 3.99
N VAL A 21 -3.36 0.76 4.95
CA VAL A 21 -4.67 0.80 5.61
C VAL A 21 -5.32 2.18 5.41
N VAL A 22 -6.42 2.27 4.65
CA VAL A 22 -7.25 3.50 4.59
C VAL A 22 -8.52 3.28 5.45
N PRO A 23 -8.79 4.12 6.47
CA PRO A 23 -10.04 4.05 7.21
C PRO A 23 -11.17 4.70 6.40
N VAL A 24 -12.14 3.90 5.96
CA VAL A 24 -13.41 4.38 5.40
C VAL A 24 -14.39 4.61 6.55
N SER A 25 -14.74 5.88 6.80
CA SER A 25 -15.79 6.26 7.75
C SER A 25 -17.10 6.43 6.97
N ILE A 26 -18.05 5.49 7.10
CA ILE A 26 -19.38 5.62 6.51
C ILE A 26 -20.40 5.56 7.65
N VAL A 27 -21.08 6.68 7.90
CA VAL A 27 -22.26 6.73 8.76
C VAL A 27 -23.46 7.06 7.89
N GLY A 28 -24.41 6.12 7.85
CA GLY A 28 -25.73 6.32 7.28
C GLY A 28 -26.49 7.43 7.99
N ALA A 29 -27.38 8.06 7.24
CA ALA A 29 -28.01 9.36 7.45
C ALA A 29 -28.91 9.58 8.70
N ASP A 30 -28.71 8.89 9.82
CA ASP A 30 -29.52 9.09 11.04
C ASP A 30 -28.76 9.51 12.31
N VAL A 31 -27.47 9.87 12.20
CA VAL A 31 -26.74 10.47 13.33
C VAL A 31 -25.85 11.63 12.88
N MET A 32 -26.42 12.84 12.75
CA MET A 32 -25.78 14.09 13.17
C MET A 32 -26.81 15.23 13.25
N PRO A 33 -26.94 15.84 14.44
CA PRO A 33 -26.76 17.29 14.49
C PRO A 33 -25.84 17.77 15.63
N THR A 34 -24.87 16.99 16.09
CA THR A 34 -23.97 17.43 17.19
C THR A 34 -22.52 17.01 16.99
N MET A 35 -21.83 17.55 15.99
CA MET A 35 -20.35 17.64 16.03
C MET A 35 -19.74 18.88 15.36
N PHE A 36 -20.54 19.85 14.92
CA PHE A 36 -20.04 21.18 14.53
C PHE A 36 -20.96 22.24 15.13
N GLY A 37 -20.44 23.04 16.06
CA GLY A 37 -21.23 23.96 16.87
C GLY A 37 -21.89 25.09 16.06
N GLY A 38 -23.09 25.49 16.52
CA GLY A 38 -23.69 26.78 16.24
C GLY A 38 -24.91 26.76 15.31
N GLY A 39 -26.12 26.65 15.90
CA GLY A 39 -27.36 26.99 15.20
C GLY A 39 -28.59 26.24 15.72
N HIS A 40 -29.37 26.89 16.59
CA HIS A 40 -30.69 26.40 16.99
C HIS A 40 -31.66 26.44 15.80
N HIS A 41 -31.81 25.34 15.09
CA HIS A 41 -32.94 25.13 14.18
C HIS A 41 -33.70 23.88 14.58
N HIS A 42 -34.87 24.10 15.18
CA HIS A 42 -35.89 23.08 15.38
C HIS A 42 -36.40 22.62 14.02
N TYR A 43 -35.86 21.54 13.48
CA TYR A 43 -36.58 20.74 12.48
C TYR A 43 -37.29 19.61 13.22
N GLN A 44 -38.62 19.64 13.16
CA GLN A 44 -39.45 18.48 13.48
C GLN A 44 -38.94 17.29 12.66
N SER A 45 -38.42 16.28 13.35
CA SER A 45 -38.04 15.00 12.78
C SER A 45 -39.30 14.28 12.31
N VAL A 46 -39.62 14.43 11.02
CA VAL A 46 -40.49 13.48 10.33
C VAL A 46 -39.71 12.17 10.32
N ALA A 47 -40.15 11.19 11.11
CA ALA A 47 -39.57 9.86 11.15
C ALA A 47 -39.68 9.25 9.75
N MET A 48 -38.58 9.31 8.99
CA MET A 48 -38.47 8.49 7.78
C MET A 48 -38.40 7.02 8.22
N PRO A 49 -39.05 6.10 7.49
CA PRO A 49 -38.89 4.68 7.76
C PRO A 49 -37.39 4.33 7.63
N PRO A 50 -36.88 3.39 8.44
CA PRO A 50 -35.47 2.99 8.38
C PRO A 50 -35.15 2.55 6.95
N ARG A 51 -34.40 3.39 6.23
CA ARG A 51 -34.03 3.12 4.85
C ARG A 51 -32.92 2.08 4.89
N THR A 52 -33.19 0.91 4.33
CA THR A 52 -32.16 -0.10 4.12
C THR A 52 -31.07 0.50 3.23
N LEU A 53 -29.86 0.62 3.78
CA LEU A 53 -28.70 1.13 3.03
C LEU A 53 -28.47 0.25 1.80
N THR A 54 -28.39 0.87 0.62
CA THR A 54 -28.11 0.17 -0.64
C THR A 54 -26.63 0.30 -1.01
N THR A 55 -26.18 -0.55 -1.93
CA THR A 55 -24.82 -0.44 -2.50
C THR A 55 -24.58 0.89 -3.20
N ALA A 56 -25.61 1.49 -3.82
CA ALA A 56 -25.49 2.82 -4.43
C ALA A 56 -25.30 3.93 -3.36
N ASP A 57 -25.96 3.81 -2.21
CA ASP A 57 -25.76 4.76 -1.10
C ASP A 57 -24.31 4.66 -0.55
N ILE A 58 -23.77 3.44 -0.44
CA ILE A 58 -22.37 3.20 -0.02
C ILE A 58 -21.37 3.72 -1.06
N ASP A 59 -21.58 3.45 -2.35
CA ASP A 59 -20.71 3.96 -3.43
C ASP A 59 -20.68 5.49 -3.44
N ALA A 60 -21.84 6.13 -3.30
CA ALA A 60 -21.92 7.58 -3.23
C ALA A 60 -21.14 8.14 -2.03
N GLU A 61 -21.16 7.47 -0.88
CA GLU A 61 -20.41 7.90 0.30
C GLU A 61 -18.90 7.70 0.13
N ILE A 62 -18.46 6.59 -0.47
CA ILE A 62 -17.05 6.37 -0.79
C ILE A 62 -16.54 7.44 -1.76
N ARG A 63 -17.32 7.77 -2.80
CA ARG A 63 -16.95 8.82 -3.77
C ARG A 63 -16.79 10.20 -3.14
N LYS A 64 -17.56 10.55 -2.11
CA LYS A 64 -17.39 11.82 -1.38
C LYS A 64 -16.05 11.94 -0.67
N GLN A 65 -15.42 10.81 -0.34
CA GLN A 65 -14.13 10.79 0.34
C GLN A 65 -12.96 11.04 -0.63
N ASP A 66 -13.21 11.05 -1.95
CA ASP A 66 -12.20 11.33 -2.98
C ASP A 66 -10.94 10.45 -2.87
N LEU A 67 -11.14 9.21 -2.44
CA LEU A 67 -10.07 8.25 -2.19
C LEU A 67 -9.67 7.57 -3.51
N ARG A 68 -8.44 7.85 -3.96
CA ARG A 68 -7.90 7.42 -5.25
C ARG A 68 -7.77 5.90 -5.34
N ILE A 69 -7.62 5.20 -4.21
CA ILE A 69 -7.56 3.74 -4.20
C ILE A 69 -8.88 3.13 -4.69
N PHE A 70 -10.03 3.65 -4.26
CA PHE A 70 -11.34 3.13 -4.65
C PHE A 70 -11.63 3.45 -6.11
N GLU A 71 -11.24 4.63 -6.59
CA GLU A 71 -11.31 4.98 -8.02
C GLU A 71 -10.48 4.02 -8.89
N ALA A 72 -9.25 3.71 -8.45
CA ALA A 72 -8.38 2.77 -9.14
C ALA A 72 -8.98 1.36 -9.17
N ILE A 73 -9.55 0.88 -8.06
CA ILE A 73 -10.20 -0.43 -8.01
C ILE A 73 -11.43 -0.46 -8.92
N ALA A 74 -12.31 0.55 -8.84
CA ALA A 74 -13.51 0.65 -9.67
C ALA A 74 -13.19 0.67 -11.16
N ARG A 75 -12.12 1.36 -11.56
CA ARG A 75 -11.69 1.46 -12.95
C ARG A 75 -11.04 0.19 -13.48
N GLU A 76 -10.15 -0.41 -12.70
CA GLU A 76 -9.30 -1.52 -13.17
C GLU A 76 -9.94 -2.89 -12.90
N PHE A 77 -10.82 -2.99 -11.90
CA PHE A 77 -11.45 -4.21 -11.40
C PHE A 77 -12.94 -3.99 -11.02
N PRO A 78 -13.81 -3.60 -11.96
CA PRO A 78 -15.20 -3.23 -11.67
C PRO A 78 -15.99 -4.33 -10.95
N ASP A 79 -15.85 -5.60 -11.36
CA ASP A 79 -16.57 -6.72 -10.73
C ASP A 79 -16.17 -6.93 -9.25
N ASP A 80 -14.89 -6.72 -8.94
CA ASP A 80 -14.36 -6.83 -7.58
C ASP A 80 -14.71 -5.60 -6.73
N TYR A 81 -14.77 -4.42 -7.36
CA TYR A 81 -15.29 -3.23 -6.73
C TYR A 81 -16.74 -3.43 -6.29
N ASP A 82 -17.59 -3.93 -7.18
CA ASP A 82 -18.98 -4.24 -6.86
C ASP A 82 -19.10 -5.31 -5.76
N ALA A 83 -18.25 -6.34 -5.78
CA ALA A 83 -18.20 -7.35 -4.73
C ALA A 83 -17.77 -6.78 -3.38
N MET A 84 -16.79 -5.88 -3.37
CA MET A 84 -16.34 -5.16 -2.19
C MET A 84 -17.46 -4.28 -1.64
N LEU A 85 -18.14 -3.49 -2.49
CA LEU A 85 -19.26 -2.66 -2.07
C LEU A 85 -20.36 -3.48 -1.41
N ARG A 86 -20.72 -4.65 -1.95
CA ARG A 86 -21.71 -5.55 -1.33
C ARG A 86 -21.31 -5.98 0.08
N LYS A 87 -20.03 -6.31 0.31
CA LYS A 87 -19.52 -6.66 1.66
C LYS A 87 -19.62 -5.48 2.62
N ILE A 88 -19.24 -4.28 2.16
CA ILE A 88 -19.30 -3.04 2.97
C ILE A 88 -20.76 -2.69 3.28
N THR A 89 -21.67 -2.82 2.31
CA THR A 89 -23.11 -2.61 2.52
C THR A 89 -23.66 -3.55 3.59
N ALA A 90 -23.32 -4.84 3.54
CA ALA A 90 -23.76 -5.80 4.56
C ALA A 90 -23.27 -5.44 5.96
N ALA A 91 -22.00 -5.03 6.10
CA ALA A 91 -21.45 -4.55 7.37
C ALA A 91 -22.13 -3.25 7.85
N ALA A 92 -22.43 -2.33 6.93
CA ALA A 92 -23.10 -1.07 7.26
C ALA A 92 -24.55 -1.27 7.71
N GLN A 93 -25.25 -2.24 7.10
CA GLN A 93 -26.60 -2.63 7.51
C GLN A 93 -26.63 -3.26 8.91
N ALA A 94 -25.53 -3.87 9.37
CA ALA A 94 -25.39 -4.36 10.73
C ALA A 94 -25.16 -3.23 11.77
N GLY A 95 -24.97 -1.99 11.34
CA GLY A 95 -24.88 -0.81 12.21
C GLY A 95 -23.55 -0.63 12.96
N ASN A 96 -22.50 -1.36 12.58
CA ASN A 96 -21.22 -1.36 13.30
C ASN A 96 -20.12 -0.66 12.48
N GLN A 97 -19.77 0.58 12.87
CA GLN A 97 -18.74 1.37 12.18
C GLN A 97 -17.35 0.71 12.21
N THR A 98 -17.00 0.06 13.32
CA THR A 98 -15.72 -0.66 13.44
C THR A 98 -15.69 -1.84 12.47
N GLU A 99 -16.81 -2.53 12.30
CA GLU A 99 -16.94 -3.62 11.34
C GLU A 99 -16.88 -3.14 9.90
N VAL A 100 -17.57 -2.05 9.55
CA VAL A 100 -17.45 -1.41 8.22
C VAL A 100 -15.99 -1.07 7.91
N ARG A 101 -15.28 -0.44 8.85
CA ARG A 101 -13.86 -0.12 8.71
C ARG A 101 -13.02 -1.38 8.49
N ASN A 102 -13.22 -2.42 9.30
CA ASN A 102 -12.46 -3.66 9.20
C ASN A 102 -12.74 -4.42 7.90
N VAL A 103 -14.00 -4.49 7.48
CA VAL A 103 -14.42 -5.13 6.22
C VAL A 103 -13.85 -4.41 5.02
N SER A 104 -13.89 -3.07 4.98
CA SER A 104 -13.28 -2.28 3.91
C SER A 104 -11.77 -2.54 3.81
N ARG A 105 -11.07 -2.55 4.95
CA ARG A 105 -9.63 -2.84 5.01
C ARG A 105 -9.30 -4.24 4.51
N GLN A 106 -10.03 -5.23 5.00
CA GLN A 106 -9.82 -6.63 4.61
C GLN A 106 -10.09 -6.81 3.11
N ALA A 107 -11.14 -6.19 2.57
CA ALA A 107 -11.46 -6.30 1.15
C ALA A 107 -10.34 -5.76 0.26
N VAL A 108 -9.77 -4.60 0.59
CA VAL A 108 -8.63 -4.04 -0.14
C VAL A 108 -7.40 -4.94 -0.01
N ALA A 109 -7.09 -5.44 1.19
CA ALA A 109 -5.97 -6.35 1.42
C ALA A 109 -6.13 -7.67 0.64
N ASP A 110 -7.31 -8.26 0.65
CA ASP A 110 -7.64 -9.47 -0.11
C ASP A 110 -7.39 -9.27 -1.61
N LEU A 111 -7.80 -8.12 -2.16
CA LEU A 111 -7.58 -7.81 -3.57
C LEU A 111 -6.09 -7.61 -3.88
N ARG A 112 -5.35 -6.92 -3.00
CA ARG A 112 -3.88 -6.76 -3.14
C ARG A 112 -3.19 -8.12 -3.20
N HIS A 113 -3.49 -9.02 -2.26
CA HIS A 113 -2.92 -10.37 -2.25
C HIS A 113 -3.34 -11.19 -3.47
N ARG A 114 -4.61 -11.12 -3.87
CA ARG A 114 -5.13 -11.83 -5.06
C ARG A 114 -4.40 -11.41 -6.33
N TYR A 115 -4.12 -10.12 -6.49
CA TYR A 115 -3.50 -9.56 -7.69
C TYR A 115 -1.98 -9.45 -7.63
N ALA A 116 -1.35 -9.71 -6.48
CA ALA A 116 0.10 -9.74 -6.31
C ALA A 116 0.85 -10.56 -7.39
N PRO A 117 0.36 -11.75 -7.80
CA PRO A 117 1.03 -12.55 -8.84
C PRO A 117 1.13 -11.87 -10.22
N LEU A 118 0.35 -10.81 -10.47
CA LEU A 118 0.41 -10.04 -11.72
C LEU A 118 1.58 -9.03 -11.74
N LEU A 119 2.12 -8.63 -10.59
CA LEU A 119 3.15 -7.56 -10.54
C LEU A 119 4.37 -7.80 -11.43
N PRO A 120 4.90 -9.03 -11.58
CA PRO A 120 6.00 -9.30 -12.51
C PRO A 120 5.69 -9.00 -13.98
N THR A 121 4.43 -8.78 -14.36
CA THR A 121 4.02 -8.39 -15.73
C THR A 121 3.57 -6.93 -15.82
N ALA A 122 3.64 -6.16 -14.73
CA ALA A 122 3.33 -4.73 -14.74
C ALA A 122 4.36 -3.96 -15.60
N PRO A 123 3.95 -3.04 -16.48
CA PRO A 123 4.89 -2.19 -17.20
C PRO A 123 5.82 -1.40 -16.26
N ASP A 124 7.05 -1.14 -16.72
CA ASP A 124 8.08 -0.51 -15.89
C ASP A 124 7.68 0.86 -15.34
N SER A 125 6.95 1.66 -16.10
CA SER A 125 6.45 2.98 -15.64
C SER A 125 5.50 2.83 -14.46
N ASN A 126 4.58 1.86 -14.50
CA ASN A 126 3.66 1.59 -13.41
C ASN A 126 4.38 1.01 -12.18
N ALA A 127 5.34 0.11 -12.39
CA ALA A 127 6.16 -0.42 -11.30
C ALA A 127 7.01 0.69 -10.65
N SER A 128 7.55 1.60 -11.45
CA SER A 128 8.32 2.76 -10.96
C SER A 128 7.43 3.72 -10.17
N GLU A 129 6.23 4.04 -10.66
CA GLU A 129 5.29 4.92 -9.96
C GLU A 129 4.87 4.32 -8.60
N ALA A 130 4.54 3.03 -8.57
CA ALA A 130 4.15 2.35 -7.34
C ALA A 130 5.31 2.23 -6.34
N LEU A 131 6.53 1.92 -6.79
CA LEU A 131 7.69 1.86 -5.90
C LEU A 131 8.10 3.25 -5.40
N SER A 132 7.97 4.28 -6.24
CA SER A 132 8.18 5.67 -5.83
C SER A 132 7.19 6.09 -4.74
N ALA A 133 5.92 5.69 -4.81
CA ALA A 133 4.96 5.98 -3.76
C ALA A 133 5.32 5.29 -2.42
N GLN A 134 5.90 4.09 -2.46
CA GLN A 134 6.42 3.41 -1.26
C GLN A 134 7.63 4.17 -0.67
N LEU A 135 8.54 4.65 -1.51
CA LEU A 135 9.67 5.47 -1.07
C LEU A 135 9.21 6.80 -0.48
N ASP A 136 8.25 7.49 -1.10
CA ASP A 136 7.68 8.75 -0.60
C ASP A 136 7.10 8.55 0.82
N MET A 137 6.34 7.47 1.03
CA MET A 137 5.81 7.12 2.35
C MET A 137 6.91 6.80 3.35
N LEU A 138 7.92 6.02 2.96
CA LEU A 138 9.03 5.70 3.87
C LEU A 138 9.79 6.96 4.29
N ASN A 139 10.00 7.89 3.35
CA ASN A 139 10.59 9.20 3.62
C ASN A 139 9.69 10.06 4.54
N HIS A 140 8.37 10.01 4.36
CA HIS A 140 7.41 10.65 5.27
C HIS A 140 7.58 10.12 6.70
N VAL A 141 7.58 8.80 6.88
CA VAL A 141 7.77 8.15 8.18
C VAL A 141 9.12 8.56 8.78
N MET A 142 10.21 8.50 8.01
CA MET A 142 11.54 8.92 8.46
C MET A 142 11.60 10.37 8.93
N ALA A 143 10.84 11.27 8.28
CA ALA A 143 10.86 12.69 8.60
C ALA A 143 10.08 13.06 9.87
N ARG A 144 9.11 12.22 10.28
CA ARG A 144 8.16 12.55 11.35
C ARG A 144 8.22 11.61 12.55
N GLU A 145 8.73 10.40 12.37
CA GLU A 145 8.75 9.36 13.38
C GLU A 145 10.15 9.11 13.94
N THR A 146 10.21 8.46 15.10
CA THR A 146 11.50 8.03 15.67
C THR A 146 12.12 6.91 14.83
N PRO A 147 13.46 6.71 14.86
CA PRO A 147 14.11 5.59 14.18
C PRO A 147 13.50 4.22 14.55
N ALA A 148 13.14 4.02 15.81
CA ALA A 148 12.50 2.79 16.29
C ALA A 148 11.10 2.59 15.66
N THR A 149 10.28 3.66 15.61
CA THR A 149 8.97 3.61 14.95
C THR A 149 9.10 3.36 13.45
N CYS A 150 10.10 3.97 12.79
CA CYS A 150 10.37 3.77 11.37
C CYS A 150 10.77 2.32 11.04
N ASN A 151 11.67 1.73 11.84
CA ASN A 151 11.98 0.30 11.71
C ASN A 151 10.74 -0.57 11.95
N ASN A 152 9.93 -0.23 12.96
CA ASN A 152 8.68 -0.94 13.24
C ASN A 152 7.66 -0.84 12.08
N TYR A 153 7.65 0.29 11.36
CA TYR A 153 6.82 0.48 10.16
C TYR A 153 7.21 -0.47 9.02
N LEU A 154 8.50 -0.80 8.83
CA LEU A 154 8.90 -1.79 7.83
C LEU A 154 8.35 -3.19 8.11
N ARG A 155 8.02 -3.49 9.37
CA ARG A 155 7.49 -4.77 9.81
C ARG A 155 5.97 -4.80 9.91
N ASN A 156 5.36 -3.76 10.44
CA ASN A 156 3.93 -3.74 10.76
C ASN A 156 3.14 -2.79 9.84
N GLY A 157 3.82 -2.14 8.89
CA GLY A 157 3.24 -1.13 8.03
C GLY A 157 2.59 0.01 8.83
N PRO A 158 1.47 0.55 8.33
CA PRO A 158 0.71 1.62 8.97
C PRO A 158 0.27 1.37 10.40
N ASP A 159 0.11 0.11 10.82
CA ASP A 159 -0.29 -0.20 12.21
C ASP A 159 0.81 0.16 13.21
N ALA A 160 2.05 0.42 12.75
CA ALA A 160 3.11 0.99 13.57
C ALA A 160 2.87 2.46 13.96
N ILE A 161 1.99 3.16 13.24
CA ILE A 161 1.71 4.59 13.45
C ILE A 161 0.46 4.74 14.31
N SER A 162 0.65 5.19 15.55
CA SER A 162 -0.43 5.26 16.55
C SER A 162 -1.46 6.36 16.26
N ALA A 163 -1.03 7.48 15.70
CA ALA A 163 -1.86 8.65 15.40
C ALA A 163 -1.57 9.19 13.99
N PRO A 164 -2.00 8.46 12.93
CA PRO A 164 -1.73 8.88 11.55
C PRO A 164 -2.44 10.21 11.23
N GLY A 165 -1.66 11.20 10.79
CA GLY A 165 -2.19 12.47 10.31
C GLY A 165 -2.80 12.37 8.90
N HIS A 166 -3.46 13.44 8.47
CA HIS A 166 -4.09 13.50 7.14
C HIS A 166 -3.12 13.21 5.99
N ASP A 167 -1.95 13.84 5.99
CA ASP A 167 -0.92 13.65 4.95
C ASP A 167 -0.48 12.18 4.85
N PHE A 168 -0.33 11.50 5.98
CA PHE A 168 0.05 10.09 6.02
C PHE A 168 -1.05 9.21 5.40
N LEU A 169 -2.32 9.50 5.70
CA LEU A 169 -3.44 8.79 5.09
C LEU A 169 -3.52 9.04 3.58
N ALA A 170 -3.23 10.26 3.12
CA ALA A 170 -3.17 10.60 1.70
C ALA A 170 -2.04 9.84 0.97
N ASP A 171 -0.87 9.70 1.59
CA ASP A 171 0.23 8.91 1.03
C ASP A 171 -0.11 7.40 0.99
N LEU A 172 -0.86 6.88 1.98
CA LEU A 172 -1.37 5.51 1.93
C LEU A 172 -2.38 5.28 0.81
N ASP A 173 -3.30 6.23 0.62
CA ASP A 173 -4.24 6.20 -0.49
C ASP A 173 -3.50 6.21 -1.84
N ARG A 174 -2.48 7.07 -1.97
CA ARG A 174 -1.62 7.11 -3.16
C ARG A 174 -0.88 5.80 -3.41
N ILE A 175 -0.32 5.16 -2.37
CA ILE A 175 0.28 3.82 -2.48
C ILE A 175 -0.75 2.82 -3.02
N GLY A 176 -1.94 2.77 -2.43
CA GLY A 176 -3.00 1.87 -2.88
C GLY A 176 -3.38 2.11 -4.34
N ALA A 177 -3.62 3.36 -4.70
CA ALA A 177 -4.04 3.76 -6.04
C ALA A 177 -2.98 3.45 -7.12
N THR A 178 -1.71 3.70 -6.83
CA THR A 178 -0.61 3.36 -7.75
C THR A 178 -0.47 1.85 -7.93
N LEU A 179 -0.62 1.08 -6.84
CA LEU A 179 -0.55 -0.36 -6.86
C LEU A 179 -1.71 -1.00 -7.67
N PHE A 180 -2.95 -0.55 -7.47
CA PHE A 180 -4.08 -1.07 -8.25
C PHE A 180 -4.01 -0.69 -9.72
N ARG A 181 -3.50 0.50 -10.04
CA ARG A 181 -3.18 0.87 -11.44
C ARG A 181 -2.10 -0.03 -12.03
N ALA A 182 -1.08 -0.42 -11.26
CA ALA A 182 -0.06 -1.36 -11.70
C ALA A 182 -0.64 -2.76 -11.96
N TYR A 183 -1.54 -3.28 -11.12
CA TYR A 183 -2.24 -4.54 -11.39
C TYR A 183 -3.10 -4.46 -12.66
N GLY A 184 -3.86 -3.36 -12.83
CA GLY A 184 -4.69 -3.14 -14.02
C GLY A 184 -3.87 -3.10 -15.30
N ALA A 185 -2.73 -2.40 -15.26
CA ALA A 185 -1.78 -2.36 -16.37
C ALA A 185 -1.17 -3.75 -16.64
N ALA A 186 -0.79 -4.49 -15.60
CA ALA A 186 -0.25 -5.85 -15.70
C ALA A 186 -1.24 -6.82 -16.37
N LYS A 187 -2.53 -6.73 -16.03
CA LYS A 187 -3.60 -7.53 -16.64
C LYS A 187 -3.71 -7.32 -18.15
N ARG A 188 -3.39 -6.11 -18.64
CA ARG A 188 -3.49 -5.73 -20.07
C ARG A 188 -2.17 -5.82 -20.83
N SER A 189 -1.03 -5.95 -20.15
CA SER A 189 0.27 -5.73 -20.77
C SER A 189 0.68 -6.82 -21.75
N GLY A 190 0.27 -8.07 -21.51
CA GLY A 190 0.78 -9.24 -22.23
C GLY A 190 2.29 -9.50 -22.00
N LEU A 191 2.92 -8.77 -21.09
CA LEU A 191 4.33 -8.94 -20.76
C LEU A 191 4.57 -10.26 -20.03
N ARG A 192 5.75 -10.84 -20.23
CA ARG A 192 6.15 -12.06 -19.54
C ARG A 192 6.56 -11.73 -18.10
N ALA A 193 6.14 -12.56 -17.16
CA ALA A 193 6.66 -12.53 -15.80
C ALA A 193 8.12 -12.99 -15.80
N VAL A 194 9.04 -12.11 -15.42
CA VAL A 194 10.47 -12.43 -15.32
C VAL A 194 10.94 -12.11 -13.90
N ALA A 195 11.57 -13.10 -13.25
CA ALA A 195 12.21 -12.91 -11.96
C ALA A 195 13.59 -12.26 -12.16
N PRO A 196 14.05 -11.39 -11.25
CA PRO A 196 15.39 -10.81 -11.34
C PRO A 196 16.46 -11.89 -11.22
N SER A 197 17.47 -11.78 -12.06
CA SER A 197 18.68 -12.60 -12.02
C SER A 197 19.67 -12.13 -10.96
N ASP A 198 20.67 -12.95 -10.62
CA ASP A 198 21.80 -12.56 -9.77
C ASP A 198 22.54 -11.31 -10.32
N GLN A 199 22.53 -11.13 -11.66
CA GLN A 199 23.11 -9.97 -12.32
C GLN A 199 22.27 -8.71 -12.09
N ASP A 200 20.94 -8.81 -12.15
CA ASP A 200 20.04 -7.68 -11.86
C ASP A 200 20.23 -7.19 -10.43
N TRP A 201 20.34 -8.12 -9.46
CA TRP A 201 20.63 -7.79 -8.07
C TRP A 201 22.00 -7.14 -7.87
N SER A 202 23.00 -7.58 -8.62
CA SER A 202 24.35 -6.97 -8.57
C SER A 202 24.32 -5.52 -9.04
N LEU A 203 23.52 -5.18 -10.05
CA LEU A 203 23.35 -3.80 -10.51
C LEU A 203 22.72 -2.90 -9.45
N VAL A 204 21.70 -3.39 -8.72
CA VAL A 204 21.12 -2.64 -7.58
C VAL A 204 22.17 -2.41 -6.51
N ALA A 205 22.98 -3.43 -6.18
CA ALA A 205 24.01 -3.31 -5.17
C ALA A 205 25.09 -2.28 -5.55
N ASP A 206 25.43 -2.18 -6.84
CA ASP A 206 26.36 -1.17 -7.34
C ASP A 206 25.77 0.24 -7.26
N VAL A 207 24.50 0.43 -7.63
CA VAL A 207 23.83 1.74 -7.48
C VAL A 207 23.70 2.12 -6.00
N PHE A 208 23.29 1.18 -5.14
CA PHE A 208 23.17 1.38 -3.70
C PHE A 208 24.48 1.89 -3.09
N LYS A 209 25.62 1.30 -3.46
CA LYS A 209 26.95 1.78 -3.02
C LYS A 209 27.27 3.18 -3.56
N LYS A 210 26.94 3.45 -4.83
CA LYS A 210 27.18 4.78 -5.45
C LYS A 210 26.42 5.90 -4.74
N ILE A 211 25.21 5.63 -4.24
CA ILE A 211 24.41 6.60 -3.47
C ILE A 211 24.74 6.62 -1.97
N GLY A 212 25.87 6.03 -1.55
CA GLY A 212 26.34 6.08 -0.16
C GLY A 212 25.77 4.98 0.74
N GLY A 213 25.26 3.90 0.16
CA GLY A 213 24.92 2.68 0.89
C GLY A 213 26.15 1.87 1.29
N THR A 214 26.10 1.25 2.46
CA THR A 214 27.20 0.50 3.07
C THR A 214 26.96 -1.01 3.02
N PRO A 215 28.02 -1.85 3.09
CA PRO A 215 27.85 -3.30 3.22
C PRO A 215 27.00 -3.71 4.43
N ALA A 216 27.16 -3.06 5.58
CA ALA A 216 26.38 -3.37 6.78
C ALA A 216 24.88 -3.08 6.60
N GLU A 217 24.53 -1.98 5.92
CA GLU A 217 23.13 -1.68 5.57
C GLU A 217 22.56 -2.74 4.61
N MET A 218 23.34 -3.17 3.61
CA MET A 218 22.93 -4.22 2.67
C MET A 218 22.75 -5.59 3.34
N ASP A 219 23.63 -5.94 4.27
CA ASP A 219 23.52 -7.13 5.10
C ASP A 219 22.28 -7.05 6.00
N ALA A 220 21.99 -5.89 6.59
CA ALA A 220 20.79 -5.68 7.40
C ALA A 220 19.50 -5.82 6.58
N ILE A 221 19.48 -5.30 5.35
CA ILE A 221 18.34 -5.45 4.42
C ILE A 221 18.15 -6.92 4.03
N SER A 222 19.21 -7.59 3.58
CA SER A 222 19.14 -8.98 3.10
C SER A 222 18.83 -10.00 4.20
N SER A 223 19.21 -9.71 5.45
CA SER A 223 18.88 -10.51 6.63
C SER A 223 17.58 -10.08 7.33
N ALA A 224 16.95 -9.00 6.87
CA ALA A 224 15.81 -8.35 7.52
C ALA A 224 16.05 -8.05 9.01
N ASN A 225 17.25 -7.60 9.35
CA ASN A 225 17.66 -7.35 10.73
C ASN A 225 16.96 -6.11 11.32
N GLN A 226 15.84 -6.34 12.02
CA GLN A 226 15.03 -5.30 12.65
C GLN A 226 15.76 -4.52 13.75
N ASP A 227 16.78 -5.13 14.35
CA ASP A 227 17.57 -4.53 15.42
C ASP A 227 18.67 -3.62 14.85
N PHE A 228 18.88 -3.59 13.53
CA PHE A 228 19.83 -2.68 12.90
C PHE A 228 19.28 -1.24 12.99
N PRO A 229 19.95 -0.31 13.73
CA PRO A 229 19.39 1.01 14.00
C PRO A 229 19.12 1.86 12.74
N GLY A 230 19.84 1.58 11.66
CA GLY A 230 19.71 2.27 10.37
C GLY A 230 18.87 1.52 9.33
N LEU A 231 18.02 0.56 9.71
CA LEU A 231 17.31 -0.26 8.73
C LEU A 231 16.34 0.55 7.87
N CYS A 232 15.56 1.46 8.47
CA CYS A 232 14.65 2.33 7.75
C CYS A 232 15.34 3.17 6.65
N PRO A 233 16.37 3.99 6.97
CA PRO A 233 17.10 4.74 5.93
C PRO A 233 17.84 3.83 4.94
N ALA A 234 18.31 2.66 5.36
CA ALA A 234 18.89 1.67 4.44
C ALA A 234 17.86 1.19 3.41
N MET A 235 16.63 0.89 3.84
CA MET A 235 15.55 0.46 2.94
C MET A 235 15.14 1.59 1.97
N ALA A 236 15.10 2.84 2.43
CA ALA A 236 14.82 3.99 1.56
C ALA A 236 15.88 4.12 0.45
N LYS A 237 17.17 4.05 0.80
CA LYS A 237 18.26 4.00 -0.19
C LYS A 237 18.12 2.82 -1.15
N PHE A 238 17.64 1.68 -0.68
CA PHE A 238 17.47 0.50 -1.52
C PHE A 238 16.35 0.67 -2.55
N TYR A 239 15.22 1.27 -2.15
CA TYR A 239 14.16 1.64 -3.09
C TYR A 239 14.62 2.71 -4.08
N GLU A 240 15.38 3.71 -3.62
CA GLU A 240 15.99 4.72 -4.48
C GLU A 240 16.94 4.08 -5.51
N ALA A 241 17.81 3.16 -5.08
CA ALA A 241 18.72 2.44 -5.97
C ALA A 241 17.98 1.63 -7.04
N ALA A 242 16.86 0.99 -6.67
CA ALA A 242 16.02 0.26 -7.62
C ALA A 242 15.31 1.20 -8.62
N LEU A 243 14.87 2.38 -8.18
CA LEU A 243 14.23 3.39 -9.04
C LEU A 243 15.21 4.01 -10.04
N LEU A 244 16.47 4.15 -9.65
CA LEU A 244 17.55 4.66 -10.51
C LEU A 244 18.01 3.64 -11.58
N LEU A 245 17.58 2.38 -11.49
CA LEU A 245 17.86 1.40 -12.54
C LEU A 245 16.85 1.52 -13.68
N HIS A 246 17.40 1.66 -14.88
CA HIS A 246 16.66 1.72 -16.14
C HIS A 246 16.76 0.41 -16.93
N GLY A 247 15.82 0.21 -17.86
CA GLY A 247 15.78 -0.98 -18.72
C GLY A 247 15.27 -2.22 -18.02
N GLU A 248 15.40 -3.37 -18.68
CA GLU A 248 14.89 -4.66 -18.19
C GLU A 248 15.37 -5.03 -16.78
N PRO A 249 16.66 -4.88 -16.40
CA PRO A 249 17.10 -5.19 -15.04
C PRO A 249 16.37 -4.38 -13.98
N GLY A 250 16.20 -3.07 -14.20
CA GLY A 250 15.47 -2.19 -13.29
C GLY A 250 14.01 -2.60 -13.18
N TRP A 251 13.38 -2.93 -14.31
CA TRP A 251 12.00 -3.39 -14.35
C TRP A 251 11.78 -4.68 -13.54
N HIS A 252 12.63 -5.69 -13.72
CA HIS A 252 12.55 -6.94 -12.95
C HIS A 252 12.66 -6.67 -11.45
N ILE A 253 13.63 -5.85 -11.05
CA ILE A 253 13.85 -5.51 -9.64
C ILE A 253 12.63 -4.79 -9.06
N LYS A 254 12.15 -3.73 -9.72
CA LYS A 254 11.01 -2.93 -9.24
C LYS A 254 9.75 -3.79 -9.03
N THR A 255 9.44 -4.65 -10.00
CA THR A 255 8.28 -5.55 -9.91
C THR A 255 8.46 -6.64 -8.84
N ALA A 256 9.67 -7.17 -8.66
CA ALA A 256 9.98 -8.12 -7.58
C ALA A 256 9.88 -7.48 -6.19
N LEU A 257 10.37 -6.25 -6.02
CA LEU A 257 10.25 -5.50 -4.77
C LEU A 257 8.79 -5.22 -4.43
N LEU A 258 8.01 -4.73 -5.38
CA LEU A 258 6.57 -4.51 -5.18
C LEU A 258 5.84 -5.80 -4.80
N ARG A 259 6.18 -6.92 -5.45
CA ARG A 259 5.60 -8.22 -5.12
C ARG A 259 5.95 -8.63 -3.68
N ALA A 260 7.20 -8.47 -3.27
CA ALA A 260 7.63 -8.76 -1.90
C ALA A 260 6.94 -7.86 -0.86
N ILE A 261 6.67 -6.58 -1.17
CA ILE A 261 5.94 -5.66 -0.28
C ILE A 261 4.47 -6.10 -0.10
N VAL A 262 3.87 -6.71 -1.12
CA VAL A 262 2.44 -7.09 -1.12
C VAL A 262 2.19 -8.50 -0.58
N GLU A 263 3.08 -9.45 -0.80
CA GLU A 263 2.89 -10.85 -0.36
C GLU A 263 3.00 -11.03 1.17
N ASN A 264 3.40 -9.98 1.88
CA ASN A 264 3.65 -9.98 3.32
C ASN A 264 2.67 -9.09 4.09
#